data_AF-A0AAN4TAD0-F1
#
_entry.id   AF-A0AAN4TAD0-F1
#
_cell.length_a   1.000
_cell.length_b   1.000
_cell.length_c   1.000
_cell.angle_alpha   90.00
_cell.angle_beta   90.00
_cell.angle_gamma   90.00
#
_symmetry.space_group_name_H-M   'P 1'
#
loop_
_entity.id
_entity.type
_entity.pdbx_description
1 polymer ?
#
loop_
_entity_poly.entity_id
_entity_poly.type
_entity_poly.pdbx_seq_one_letter_code
_entity_poly.pdbx_strand_id
1 'polypeptide(L)'
;MSTITTVSRASRSGARSLPPSPDKRDEPDNQNHKPLSRTDKQEELSRAIKRIKAFLTAPEEDNLKLQLGHGLTSSKELTRLLDEARAKYYFEGDTLVVKSMRPAHESLSEFASCVYGQLAREIFTPEEWENVAMNSGPVRLYGKIEGYGKKPQSCVKIPDQAYVVTDPGTSRGFRTVIFEAAFSETYDDLIRDMRQWLLHSDGQVQLVVLANIKEDKQALAMQQKSGAFRDRAARLLEDFGNSLGRAKHADILERPTEACAQQESQATKIYERQPHVGGIRAQIERHVQPSDWVGPITAELEYWQLAGFEPQRRGQRVRVFPGHVIGELPPLYIGDVIHPDCRGSFSNFDASRKLIPDPKHFVKRLTRGIHELSVDCALNFACPRNSDEDDEDYRE
;
A
#
# COMPACT_ATOMS: atom_id res chain seq x y z
N MET A 1 -56.61 31.79 -5.14
CA MET A 1 -55.99 32.94 -5.85
C MET A 1 -54.74 32.42 -6.53
N SER A 2 -54.84 32.27 -7.84
CA SER A 2 -53.85 31.63 -8.71
C SER A 2 -52.92 32.68 -9.29
N THR A 3 -51.62 32.38 -9.35
CA THR A 3 -50.69 33.15 -10.19
C THR A 3 -49.83 32.17 -10.97
N ILE A 4 -50.29 31.92 -12.20
CA ILE A 4 -49.60 31.21 -13.26
C ILE A 4 -48.63 32.21 -13.89
N THR A 5 -47.36 31.84 -14.05
CA THR A 5 -46.41 32.60 -14.86
C THR A 5 -45.87 31.68 -15.96
N THR A 6 -46.32 31.92 -17.19
CA THR A 6 -45.90 31.26 -18.43
C THR A 6 -45.57 32.33 -19.46
N VAL A 7 -44.30 32.43 -19.87
CA VAL A 7 -43.79 32.86 -21.20
C VAL A 7 -42.28 32.58 -21.17
N SER A 8 -41.53 32.27 -22.23
CA SER A 8 -41.74 32.26 -23.67
C SER A 8 -40.72 31.32 -24.32
N ARG A 9 -41.14 30.63 -25.37
CA ARG A 9 -40.34 29.78 -26.25
C ARG A 9 -39.85 30.64 -27.42
N ALA A 10 -38.54 30.70 -27.65
CA ALA A 10 -37.96 31.29 -28.86
C ALA A 10 -37.01 30.30 -29.53
N SER A 11 -37.47 29.70 -30.61
CA SER A 11 -36.67 29.05 -31.63
C SER A 11 -35.95 30.11 -32.47
N ARG A 12 -34.65 29.94 -32.72
CA ARG A 12 -34.02 30.42 -33.95
C ARG A 12 -33.02 29.39 -34.47
N SER A 13 -33.33 28.88 -35.65
CA SER A 13 -32.42 28.19 -36.55
C SER A 13 -31.30 29.13 -37.00
N GLY A 14 -30.11 28.58 -37.14
CA GLY A 14 -28.95 29.25 -37.72
C GLY A 14 -28.04 28.20 -38.32
N ALA A 15 -28.41 27.69 -39.50
CA ALA A 15 -27.51 26.91 -40.34
C ALA A 15 -26.34 27.81 -40.74
N ARG A 16 -25.14 27.47 -40.28
CA ARG A 16 -23.91 28.16 -40.68
C ARG A 16 -23.11 27.22 -41.58
N SER A 17 -22.95 27.70 -42.81
CA SER A 17 -22.24 27.07 -43.91
C SER A 17 -20.79 26.73 -43.56
N LEU A 18 -20.39 25.52 -43.93
CA LEU A 18 -19.01 25.05 -43.89
C LEU A 18 -18.16 25.80 -44.94
N PRO A 19 -16.95 26.27 -44.61
CA PRO A 19 -15.96 26.66 -45.60
C PRO A 19 -15.28 25.43 -46.23
N PRO A 20 -14.76 25.53 -47.46
CA PRO A 20 -14.14 24.43 -48.18
C PRO A 20 -12.77 24.06 -47.60
N SER A 21 -12.45 22.77 -47.72
CA SER A 21 -11.18 22.15 -47.33
C SER A 21 -9.95 22.83 -47.94
N PRO A 22 -8.86 23.00 -47.17
CA PRO A 22 -7.51 23.04 -47.71
C PRO A 22 -6.90 21.64 -47.73
N ASP A 23 -6.31 21.33 -48.87
CA ASP A 23 -5.49 20.17 -49.18
C ASP A 23 -4.44 19.82 -48.12
N LYS A 24 -4.24 18.50 -47.99
CA LYS A 24 -2.99 17.77 -47.74
C LYS A 24 -1.99 18.39 -46.75
N ARG A 25 -1.88 17.76 -45.59
CA ARG A 25 -0.59 17.44 -44.96
C ARG A 25 -0.76 16.40 -43.86
N ASP A 26 0.13 15.41 -43.94
CA ASP A 26 0.65 14.52 -42.92
C ASP A 26 -0.35 13.55 -42.26
N GLU A 27 -0.43 12.37 -42.88
CA GLU A 27 -0.78 11.13 -42.19
C GLU A 27 0.00 11.07 -40.86
N PRO A 28 -0.67 10.86 -39.71
CA PRO A 28 0.05 10.46 -38.53
C PRO A 28 0.63 9.08 -38.82
N ASP A 29 1.95 9.02 -38.77
CA ASP A 29 2.77 7.82 -38.86
C ASP A 29 2.11 6.72 -38.03
N ASN A 30 1.36 5.86 -38.73
CA ASN A 30 0.70 4.72 -38.16
C ASN A 30 1.83 3.75 -37.86
N GLN A 31 2.49 3.97 -36.71
CA GLN A 31 3.41 3.03 -36.12
C GLN A 31 2.60 1.76 -35.88
N ASN A 32 2.60 0.92 -36.92
CA ASN A 32 2.28 -0.47 -36.83
C ASN A 32 3.01 -1.00 -35.61
N HIS A 33 2.28 -1.26 -34.53
CA HIS A 33 2.72 -2.14 -33.46
C HIS A 33 2.96 -3.49 -34.13
N LYS A 34 4.18 -3.66 -34.66
CA LYS A 34 4.63 -4.89 -35.29
C LYS A 34 4.42 -5.97 -34.23
N PRO A 35 3.57 -6.99 -34.48
CA PRO A 35 3.34 -8.01 -33.49
C PRO A 35 4.70 -8.63 -33.14
N LEU A 36 5.12 -8.45 -31.88
CA LEU A 36 6.38 -8.98 -31.36
C LEU A 36 6.50 -10.45 -31.75
N SER A 37 7.67 -10.84 -32.25
CA SER A 37 7.93 -12.23 -32.54
C SER A 37 7.80 -13.04 -31.24
N ARG A 38 7.57 -14.35 -31.37
CA ARG A 38 7.44 -15.22 -30.19
C ARG A 38 8.69 -15.14 -29.28
N THR A 39 9.86 -14.96 -29.90
CA THR A 39 11.14 -14.79 -29.19
C THR A 39 11.18 -13.47 -28.44
N ASP A 40 10.80 -12.36 -29.08
CA ASP A 40 10.82 -11.03 -28.44
C ASP A 40 9.86 -10.97 -27.24
N LYS A 41 8.68 -11.60 -27.34
CA LYS A 41 7.72 -11.69 -26.22
C LYS A 41 8.30 -12.47 -25.05
N GLN A 42 9.03 -13.55 -25.32
CA GLN A 42 9.65 -14.37 -24.28
C GLN A 42 10.79 -13.61 -23.59
N GLU A 43 11.62 -12.90 -24.35
CA GLU A 43 12.70 -12.07 -23.80
C GLU A 43 12.17 -10.93 -22.95
N GLU A 44 11.12 -10.25 -23.41
CA GLU A 44 10.46 -9.19 -22.67
C GLU A 44 9.84 -9.72 -21.36
N LEU A 45 9.16 -10.87 -21.42
CA LEU A 45 8.61 -11.55 -20.25
C LEU A 45 9.70 -11.90 -19.24
N SER A 46 10.80 -12.51 -19.67
CA SER A 46 11.94 -12.84 -18.82
C SER A 46 12.54 -11.60 -18.16
N ARG A 47 12.68 -10.50 -18.91
CA ARG A 47 13.16 -9.21 -18.40
C ARG A 47 12.20 -8.63 -17.35
N ALA A 48 10.89 -8.69 -17.59
CA ALA A 48 9.87 -8.24 -16.64
C ALA A 48 9.92 -9.07 -15.35
N ILE A 49 9.98 -10.40 -15.45
CA ILE A 49 10.11 -11.32 -14.30
C ILE A 49 11.37 -10.99 -13.48
N LYS A 50 12.52 -10.80 -14.14
CA LYS A 50 13.77 -10.44 -13.46
C LYS A 50 13.61 -9.15 -12.65
N ARG A 51 13.06 -8.10 -13.26
CA ARG A 51 12.82 -6.82 -12.58
C ARG A 51 11.83 -6.94 -11.42
N ILE A 52 10.77 -7.73 -11.57
CA ILE A 52 9.79 -7.98 -10.49
C ILE A 52 10.45 -8.71 -9.32
N LYS A 53 11.21 -9.79 -9.57
CA LYS A 53 11.91 -10.53 -8.51
C LYS A 53 12.90 -9.65 -7.75
N ALA A 54 13.67 -8.84 -8.48
CA ALA A 54 14.59 -7.87 -7.88
C ALA A 54 13.85 -6.88 -6.97
N PHE A 55 12.78 -6.27 -7.47
CA PHE A 55 11.95 -5.33 -6.71
C PHE A 55 11.28 -5.95 -5.48
N LEU A 56 10.71 -7.15 -5.62
CA LEU A 56 10.04 -7.82 -4.50
C LEU A 56 10.99 -8.23 -3.39
N THR A 57 12.28 -8.39 -3.71
CA THR A 57 13.24 -8.74 -2.68
C THR A 57 13.97 -7.56 -2.06
N ALA A 58 14.14 -6.47 -2.81
CA ALA A 58 14.72 -5.23 -2.32
C ALA A 58 13.85 -4.06 -2.80
N PRO A 59 12.66 -3.88 -2.22
CA PRO A 59 11.74 -2.85 -2.67
C PRO A 59 12.36 -1.46 -2.44
N GLU A 60 12.42 -0.67 -3.52
CA GLU A 60 12.77 0.73 -3.44
C GLU A 60 11.68 1.55 -2.72
N GLU A 61 11.92 2.84 -2.47
CA GLU A 61 10.92 3.70 -1.84
C GLU A 61 9.63 3.85 -2.68
N ASP A 62 9.74 3.67 -4.00
CA ASP A 62 8.66 3.86 -4.97
C ASP A 62 8.11 2.53 -5.53
N ASN A 63 6.92 2.59 -6.12
CA ASN A 63 6.33 1.45 -6.83
C ASN A 63 7.14 1.10 -8.09
N LEU A 64 7.34 -0.19 -8.37
CA LEU A 64 7.90 -0.63 -9.64
C LEU A 64 6.86 -0.43 -10.75
N LYS A 65 7.22 0.34 -11.77
CA LYS A 65 6.42 0.51 -12.99
C LYS A 65 7.15 -0.14 -14.18
N LEU A 66 6.49 -1.09 -14.83
CA LEU A 66 7.00 -1.79 -16.00
C LEU A 66 6.07 -1.55 -17.18
N GLN A 67 6.57 -0.92 -18.23
CA GLN A 67 5.88 -0.91 -19.52
C GLN A 67 6.00 -2.32 -20.14
N LEU A 68 4.86 -2.93 -20.46
CA LEU A 68 4.77 -4.25 -21.06
C LEU A 68 4.13 -4.15 -22.44
N GLY A 69 4.52 -5.02 -23.37
CA GLY A 69 3.79 -5.19 -24.62
C GLY A 69 2.38 -5.73 -24.35
N HIS A 70 1.40 -5.34 -25.18
CA HIS A 70 -0.02 -5.70 -25.08
C HIS A 70 -0.31 -7.20 -24.81
N GLY A 71 0.58 -8.13 -25.19
CA GLY A 71 0.41 -9.56 -24.96
C GLY A 71 0.82 -10.05 -23.57
N LEU A 72 1.58 -9.26 -22.81
CA LEU A 72 2.13 -9.66 -21.51
C LEU A 72 1.26 -9.22 -20.33
N THR A 73 0.35 -8.25 -20.53
CA THR A 73 -0.61 -7.83 -19.49
C THR A 73 -1.55 -8.97 -19.07
N SER A 74 -1.78 -9.94 -19.95
CA SER A 74 -2.52 -11.18 -19.68
C SER A 74 -1.63 -12.40 -19.39
N SER A 75 -0.34 -12.20 -19.10
CA SER A 75 0.60 -13.30 -18.86
C SER A 75 0.28 -14.01 -17.53
N LYS A 76 -0.19 -15.26 -17.61
CA LYS A 76 -0.41 -16.12 -16.44
C LYS A 76 0.86 -16.33 -15.61
N GLU A 77 2.03 -16.29 -16.24
CA GLU A 77 3.30 -16.48 -15.55
C GLU A 77 3.66 -15.27 -14.68
N LEU A 78 3.44 -14.04 -15.18
CA LEU A 78 3.60 -12.82 -14.37
C LEU A 78 2.61 -12.79 -13.22
N THR A 79 1.34 -13.04 -13.50
CA THR A 79 0.27 -13.11 -12.50
C THR A 79 0.61 -14.13 -11.41
N ARG A 80 0.99 -15.36 -11.78
CA ARG A 80 1.37 -16.40 -10.83
C ARG A 80 2.56 -15.99 -9.96
N LEU A 81 3.62 -15.43 -10.55
CA LEU A 81 4.79 -14.95 -9.80
C LEU A 81 4.40 -13.90 -8.75
N LEU A 82 3.59 -12.92 -9.15
CA LEU A 82 3.15 -11.85 -8.27
C LEU A 82 2.22 -12.38 -7.17
N ASP A 83 1.31 -13.29 -7.49
CA ASP A 83 0.37 -13.92 -6.55
C ASP A 83 1.11 -14.82 -5.53
N GLU A 84 2.08 -15.62 -5.99
CA GLU A 84 2.94 -16.46 -5.12
C GLU A 84 3.77 -15.61 -4.16
N ALA A 85 4.27 -14.47 -4.65
CA ALA A 85 4.97 -13.49 -3.83
C ALA A 85 4.04 -12.62 -2.97
N ARG A 86 2.72 -12.78 -3.10
CA ARG A 86 1.69 -11.95 -2.45
C ARG A 86 1.87 -10.45 -2.71
N ALA A 87 2.42 -10.12 -3.88
CA ALA A 87 2.63 -8.74 -4.29
C ALA A 87 1.29 -8.05 -4.55
N LYS A 88 1.14 -6.79 -4.12
CA LYS A 88 0.01 -5.96 -4.58
C LYS A 88 0.37 -5.33 -5.91
N TYR A 89 -0.40 -5.60 -6.97
CA TYR A 89 -0.14 -5.06 -8.30
C TYR A 89 -1.42 -4.74 -9.07
N TYR A 90 -1.33 -3.85 -10.05
CA TYR A 90 -2.38 -3.59 -11.02
C TYR A 90 -1.81 -3.22 -12.40
N PHE A 91 -2.66 -3.26 -13.41
CA PHE A 91 -2.33 -2.79 -14.75
C PHE A 91 -3.00 -1.44 -15.01
N GLU A 92 -2.21 -0.47 -15.45
CA GLU A 92 -2.66 0.83 -15.96
C GLU A 92 -2.38 0.86 -17.46
N GLY A 93 -3.37 0.43 -18.25
CA GLY A 93 -3.16 0.15 -19.67
C GLY A 93 -2.13 -0.98 -19.85
N ASP A 94 -1.02 -0.66 -20.51
CA ASP A 94 0.10 -1.56 -20.76
C ASP A 94 1.20 -1.47 -19.69
N THR A 95 1.00 -0.70 -18.64
CA THR A 95 1.95 -0.58 -17.54
C THR A 95 1.54 -1.48 -16.37
N LEU A 96 2.39 -2.44 -16.00
CA LEU A 96 2.30 -3.16 -14.74
C LEU A 96 2.88 -2.30 -13.61
N VAL A 97 2.10 -2.07 -12.56
CA VAL A 97 2.52 -1.38 -11.35
C VAL A 97 2.54 -2.37 -10.19
N VAL A 98 3.71 -2.65 -9.63
CA VAL A 98 3.89 -3.45 -8.40
C VAL A 98 4.13 -2.51 -7.23
N LYS A 99 3.28 -2.57 -6.20
CA LYS A 99 3.34 -1.65 -5.05
C LYS A 99 4.48 -2.02 -4.10
N SER A 100 5.22 -1.01 -3.65
CA SER A 100 6.17 -1.15 -2.54
C SER A 100 5.38 -1.11 -1.23
N MET A 101 5.05 -2.29 -0.67
CA MET A 101 4.32 -2.38 0.59
C MET A 101 5.32 -2.47 1.74
N ARG A 102 5.45 -1.40 2.53
CA ARG A 102 6.29 -1.43 3.74
C ARG A 102 5.52 -2.09 4.89
N PRO A 103 6.15 -2.91 5.75
CA PRO A 103 5.44 -3.57 6.86
C PRO A 103 4.67 -2.61 7.78
N ALA A 104 5.20 -1.40 8.01
CA ALA A 104 4.49 -0.35 8.76
C ALA A 104 3.18 0.11 8.07
N HIS A 105 3.15 0.16 6.73
CA HIS A 105 1.97 0.50 5.94
C HIS A 105 0.90 -0.60 6.01
N GLU A 106 1.31 -1.87 6.04
CA GLU A 106 0.39 -3.01 6.13
C GLU A 106 -0.30 -3.15 7.49
N SER A 107 0.16 -2.42 8.50
CA SER A 107 -0.45 -2.40 9.84
C SER A 107 -1.94 -2.07 9.83
N LEU A 108 -2.41 -1.23 8.89
CA LEU A 108 -3.83 -0.91 8.75
C LEU A 108 -4.62 -2.09 8.19
N SER A 109 -4.09 -2.82 7.20
CA SER A 109 -4.73 -4.02 6.67
C SER A 109 -4.82 -5.10 7.76
N GLU A 110 -3.76 -5.31 8.55
CA GLU A 110 -3.80 -6.24 9.68
C GLU A 110 -4.81 -5.82 10.77
N PHE A 111 -4.93 -4.52 11.03
CA PHE A 111 -5.94 -3.97 11.94
C PHE A 111 -7.36 -4.24 11.42
N ALA A 112 -7.61 -3.98 10.13
CA ALA A 112 -8.88 -4.28 9.49
C ALA A 112 -9.24 -5.77 9.60
N SER A 113 -8.26 -6.68 9.49
CA SER A 113 -8.47 -8.11 9.73
C SER A 113 -8.86 -8.44 11.17
N CYS A 114 -8.25 -7.75 12.15
CA CYS A 114 -8.61 -7.93 13.56
C CYS A 114 -10.04 -7.43 13.85
N VAL A 115 -10.40 -6.27 13.30
CA VAL A 115 -11.76 -5.69 13.40
C VAL A 115 -12.79 -6.60 12.75
N TYR A 116 -12.48 -7.16 11.57
CA TYR A 116 -13.34 -8.11 10.88
C TYR A 116 -13.61 -9.36 11.72
N GLY A 117 -12.56 -9.93 12.34
CA GLY A 117 -12.70 -11.06 13.26
C GLY A 117 -13.52 -10.76 14.52
N GLN A 118 -13.54 -9.51 15.00
CA GLN A 118 -14.43 -9.08 16.09
C GLN A 118 -15.87 -8.95 15.62
N LEU A 119 -16.10 -8.29 14.47
CA LEU A 119 -17.43 -8.21 13.86
C LEU A 119 -18.05 -9.61 13.67
N ALA A 120 -17.27 -10.55 13.14
CA ALA A 120 -17.67 -11.95 12.95
C ALA A 120 -18.14 -12.66 14.21
N ARG A 121 -17.46 -12.41 15.33
CA ARG A 121 -17.71 -13.14 16.58
C ARG A 121 -18.77 -12.48 17.44
N GLU A 122 -18.90 -11.15 17.37
CA GLU A 122 -19.64 -10.37 18.35
C GLU A 122 -20.85 -9.67 17.76
N ILE A 123 -20.83 -9.33 16.47
CA ILE A 123 -21.81 -8.41 15.89
C ILE A 123 -22.63 -9.03 14.75
N PHE A 124 -21.99 -9.68 13.77
CA PHE A 124 -22.68 -10.27 12.62
C PHE A 124 -23.64 -11.39 13.04
N THR A 125 -24.76 -11.49 12.33
CA THR A 125 -25.53 -12.74 12.32
C THR A 125 -24.79 -13.79 11.48
N PRO A 126 -25.10 -15.09 11.63
CA PRO A 126 -24.51 -16.13 10.78
C PRO A 126 -24.71 -15.86 9.28
N GLU A 127 -25.91 -15.40 8.89
CA GLU A 127 -26.25 -15.06 7.50
C GLU A 127 -25.41 -13.89 6.97
N GLU A 128 -25.22 -12.84 7.76
CA GLU A 128 -24.36 -11.70 7.39
C GLU A 128 -22.90 -12.13 7.24
N TRP A 129 -22.41 -12.93 8.19
CA TRP A 129 -21.03 -13.42 8.18
C TRP A 129 -20.70 -14.22 6.93
N GLU A 130 -21.62 -15.07 6.45
CA GLU A 130 -21.43 -15.86 5.23
C GLU A 130 -21.35 -14.99 3.96
N ASN A 131 -21.90 -13.78 4.01
CA ASN A 131 -22.03 -12.88 2.86
C ASN A 131 -21.08 -11.68 2.90
N VAL A 132 -20.41 -11.43 4.02
CA VAL A 132 -19.35 -10.41 4.12
C VAL A 132 -17.99 -11.09 4.00
N ALA A 133 -17.07 -10.48 3.29
CA ALA A 133 -15.70 -10.93 3.15
C ALA A 133 -14.71 -9.77 3.14
N MET A 134 -13.44 -10.09 3.37
CA MET A 134 -12.33 -9.17 3.17
C MET A 134 -11.81 -9.27 1.74
N ASN A 135 -11.61 -8.14 1.06
CA ASN A 135 -11.11 -8.11 -0.31
C ASN A 135 -10.23 -6.87 -0.54
N SER A 136 -9.13 -7.01 -1.26
CA SER A 136 -8.29 -5.90 -1.73
C SER A 136 -8.20 -5.85 -3.25
N GLY A 137 -9.23 -6.33 -3.95
CA GLY A 137 -9.26 -6.36 -5.41
C GLY A 137 -9.48 -4.98 -6.03
N PRO A 138 -9.12 -4.80 -7.31
CA PRO A 138 -9.24 -3.53 -8.01
C PRO A 138 -10.69 -3.08 -8.15
N VAL A 139 -10.88 -1.76 -8.13
CA VAL A 139 -12.16 -1.06 -8.25
C VAL A 139 -12.03 0.02 -9.30
N ARG A 140 -12.98 0.06 -10.22
CA ARG A 140 -13.10 1.16 -11.17
C ARG A 140 -13.81 2.33 -10.50
N LEU A 141 -13.20 3.51 -10.54
CA LEU A 141 -13.76 4.76 -10.02
C LEU A 141 -14.05 5.74 -11.15
N TYR A 142 -15.21 6.38 -11.09
CA TYR A 142 -15.74 7.25 -12.14
C TYR A 142 -15.72 8.71 -11.71
N GLY A 143 -14.78 9.49 -12.24
CA GLY A 143 -14.70 10.94 -12.01
C GLY A 143 -13.27 11.44 -11.88
N LYS A 144 -13.12 12.73 -11.58
CA LYS A 144 -11.83 13.39 -11.30
C LYS A 144 -11.96 14.28 -10.07
N ILE A 145 -10.97 14.20 -9.18
CA ILE A 145 -10.79 15.10 -8.05
C ILE A 145 -9.74 16.13 -8.43
N GLU A 146 -10.14 17.39 -8.49
CA GLU A 146 -9.22 18.51 -8.70
C GLU A 146 -8.59 18.95 -7.38
N GLY A 147 -7.32 19.36 -7.41
CA GLY A 147 -6.75 20.24 -6.37
C GLY A 147 -6.24 19.62 -5.07
N TYR A 148 -5.84 18.34 -5.03
CA TYR A 148 -5.26 17.72 -3.83
C TYR A 148 -4.05 16.83 -4.16
N GLY A 149 -3.00 16.89 -3.35
CA GLY A 149 -1.85 15.98 -3.37
C GLY A 149 -0.98 16.04 -4.64
N LYS A 150 0.04 15.17 -4.71
CA LYS A 150 0.94 15.02 -5.87
C LYS A 150 0.71 13.73 -6.66
N LYS A 151 0.12 12.71 -6.04
CA LYS A 151 -0.10 11.40 -6.70
C LYS A 151 -1.13 11.50 -7.84
N PRO A 152 -0.88 10.91 -9.02
CA PRO A 152 -1.87 10.91 -10.10
C PRO A 152 -3.16 10.19 -9.67
N GLN A 153 -4.30 10.68 -10.15
CA GLN A 153 -5.55 9.96 -10.00
C GLN A 153 -5.60 8.78 -10.97
N SER A 154 -5.89 7.59 -10.44
CA SER A 154 -6.17 6.40 -11.23
C SER A 154 -7.68 6.18 -11.37
N CYS A 155 -8.11 5.73 -12.54
CA CYS A 155 -9.48 5.25 -12.77
C CYS A 155 -9.71 3.82 -12.25
N VAL A 156 -8.64 3.10 -11.93
CA VAL A 156 -8.67 1.77 -11.29
C VAL A 156 -7.78 1.80 -10.06
N LYS A 157 -8.36 1.60 -8.88
CA LYS A 157 -7.63 1.61 -7.62
C LYS A 157 -7.74 0.30 -6.90
N ILE A 158 -6.69 -0.02 -6.14
CA ILE A 158 -6.61 -1.15 -5.22
C ILE A 158 -6.56 -0.56 -3.82
N PRO A 159 -7.59 -0.78 -2.97
CA PRO A 159 -7.54 -0.35 -1.58
C PRO A 159 -6.50 -1.19 -0.82
N ASP A 160 -5.95 -0.65 0.26
CA ASP A 160 -5.09 -1.46 1.12
C ASP A 160 -5.83 -2.64 1.74
N GLN A 161 -7.08 -2.39 2.13
CA GLN A 161 -8.03 -3.42 2.52
C GLN A 161 -9.46 -2.91 2.29
N ALA A 162 -10.40 -3.80 1.99
CA ALA A 162 -11.82 -3.49 2.00
C ALA A 162 -12.67 -4.60 2.62
N TYR A 163 -13.86 -4.23 3.07
CA TYR A 163 -14.96 -5.16 3.32
C TYR A 163 -15.90 -5.18 2.12
N VAL A 164 -16.30 -6.38 1.72
CA VAL A 164 -17.23 -6.64 0.62
C VAL A 164 -18.42 -7.39 1.16
N VAL A 165 -19.62 -6.88 0.94
CA VAL A 165 -20.85 -7.65 1.13
C VAL A 165 -21.33 -8.16 -0.22
N THR A 166 -21.74 -9.42 -0.27
CA THR A 166 -22.42 -10.03 -1.42
C THR A 166 -23.89 -10.14 -1.09
N ASP A 167 -24.76 -9.57 -1.92
CA ASP A 167 -26.20 -9.72 -1.77
C ASP A 167 -26.60 -11.18 -2.06
N PRO A 168 -27.19 -11.92 -1.11
CA PRO A 168 -27.55 -13.32 -1.34
C PRO A 168 -28.67 -13.48 -2.39
N GLY A 169 -29.48 -12.44 -2.63
CA GLY A 169 -30.55 -12.49 -3.64
C GLY A 169 -30.08 -12.27 -5.07
N THR A 170 -29.01 -11.51 -5.27
CA THR A 170 -28.53 -11.10 -6.60
C THR A 170 -27.10 -11.52 -6.91
N SER A 171 -26.38 -12.06 -5.92
CA SER A 171 -24.94 -12.35 -5.98
C SER A 171 -24.06 -11.14 -6.32
N ARG A 172 -24.60 -9.91 -6.20
CA ARG A 172 -23.86 -8.69 -6.47
C ARG A 172 -23.00 -8.31 -5.26
N GLY A 173 -21.72 -8.07 -5.51
CA GLY A 173 -20.76 -7.61 -4.49
C GLY A 173 -20.67 -6.09 -4.40
N PHE A 174 -20.60 -5.56 -3.18
CA PHE A 174 -20.42 -4.14 -2.88
C PHE A 174 -19.23 -3.95 -1.94
N ARG A 175 -18.28 -3.09 -2.31
CA ARG A 175 -17.17 -2.68 -1.43
C ARG A 175 -17.62 -1.52 -0.56
N THR A 176 -17.87 -1.78 0.72
CA THR A 176 -18.60 -0.86 1.59
C THR A 176 -17.70 -0.11 2.56
N VAL A 177 -16.65 -0.75 3.07
CA VAL A 177 -15.65 -0.12 3.96
C VAL A 177 -14.29 -0.23 3.30
N ILE A 178 -13.61 0.90 3.11
CA ILE A 178 -12.26 0.99 2.55
C ILE A 178 -11.28 1.39 3.64
N PHE A 179 -10.11 0.78 3.66
CA PHE A 179 -8.99 1.14 4.51
C PHE A 179 -7.83 1.58 3.61
N GLU A 180 -7.26 2.76 3.89
CA GLU A 180 -6.08 3.28 3.19
C GLU A 180 -5.07 3.87 4.18
N ALA A 181 -3.81 3.47 4.03
CA ALA A 181 -2.71 4.03 4.80
C ALA A 181 -1.86 4.95 3.91
N ALA A 182 -1.31 6.00 4.51
CA ALA A 182 -0.21 6.75 3.94
C ALA A 182 1.01 6.56 4.83
N PHE A 183 2.12 6.07 4.28
CA PHE A 183 3.42 6.02 4.96
C PHE A 183 4.46 6.95 4.30
N SER A 184 4.66 6.77 2.99
CA SER A 184 5.49 7.65 2.16
C SER A 184 4.66 8.76 1.47
N GLU A 185 3.34 8.62 1.46
CA GLU A 185 2.42 9.56 0.80
C GLU A 185 2.08 10.75 1.70
N THR A 186 1.67 11.88 1.09
CA THR A 186 1.27 13.05 1.86
C THR A 186 -0.16 12.91 2.40
N TYR A 187 -0.51 13.69 3.42
CA TYR A 187 -1.89 13.72 3.92
C TYR A 187 -2.89 14.15 2.84
N ASP A 188 -2.51 15.07 1.95
CA ASP A 188 -3.36 15.51 0.84
C ASP A 188 -3.58 14.39 -0.19
N ASP A 189 -2.58 13.52 -0.41
CA ASP A 189 -2.75 12.33 -1.24
C ASP A 189 -3.78 11.37 -0.63
N LEU A 190 -3.73 11.18 0.69
CA LEU A 190 -4.65 10.33 1.44
C LEU A 190 -6.09 10.90 1.43
N ILE A 191 -6.25 12.22 1.57
CA ILE A 191 -7.53 12.90 1.45
C ILE A 191 -8.09 12.78 0.02
N ARG A 192 -7.25 12.93 -1.00
CA ARG A 192 -7.68 12.71 -2.38
C ARG A 192 -8.18 11.28 -2.58
N ASP A 193 -7.47 10.30 -2.05
CA ASP A 193 -7.87 8.88 -2.13
C ASP A 193 -9.22 8.64 -1.46
N MET A 194 -9.42 9.18 -0.26
CA MET A 194 -10.72 9.16 0.43
C MET A 194 -11.85 9.78 -0.41
N ARG A 195 -11.61 10.95 -1.01
CA ARG A 195 -12.61 11.62 -1.86
C ARG A 195 -12.94 10.78 -3.09
N GLN A 196 -11.93 10.18 -3.72
CA GLN A 196 -12.15 9.27 -4.86
C GLN A 196 -13.01 8.08 -4.46
N TRP A 197 -12.74 7.46 -3.31
CA TRP A 197 -13.55 6.34 -2.82
C TRP A 197 -14.99 6.74 -2.57
N LEU A 198 -15.24 7.81 -1.81
CA LEU A 198 -16.60 8.20 -1.45
C LEU A 198 -17.40 8.79 -2.63
N LEU A 199 -16.78 9.60 -3.50
CA LEU A 199 -17.50 10.33 -4.55
C LEU A 199 -17.58 9.57 -5.88
N HIS A 200 -16.69 8.61 -6.12
CA HIS A 200 -16.52 8.01 -7.44
C HIS A 200 -16.65 6.49 -7.46
N SER A 201 -17.05 5.85 -6.35
CA SER A 201 -17.33 4.41 -6.29
C SER A 201 -18.74 4.03 -6.74
N ASP A 202 -19.51 4.94 -7.36
CA ASP A 202 -20.90 4.72 -7.74
C ASP A 202 -21.78 4.28 -6.54
N GLY A 203 -21.61 4.97 -5.40
CA GLY A 203 -22.38 4.71 -4.17
C GLY A 203 -21.98 3.45 -3.39
N GLN A 204 -21.05 2.63 -3.88
CA GLN A 204 -20.68 1.37 -3.20
C GLN A 204 -20.04 1.59 -1.83
N VAL A 205 -19.13 2.56 -1.70
CA VAL A 205 -18.37 2.81 -0.47
C VAL A 205 -19.17 3.68 0.48
N GLN A 206 -19.40 3.17 1.68
CA GLN A 206 -20.12 3.85 2.76
C GLN A 206 -19.16 4.53 3.75
N LEU A 207 -17.97 3.95 3.94
CA LEU A 207 -17.00 4.40 4.92
C LEU A 207 -15.56 4.24 4.40
N VAL A 208 -14.73 5.25 4.64
CA VAL A 208 -13.28 5.19 4.43
C VAL A 208 -12.56 5.39 5.76
N VAL A 209 -11.67 4.47 6.12
CA VAL A 209 -10.79 4.54 7.29
C VAL A 209 -9.38 4.86 6.81
N LEU A 210 -8.84 5.97 7.30
CA LEU A 210 -7.53 6.47 6.92
C LEU A 210 -6.53 6.27 8.05
N ALA A 211 -5.33 5.79 7.73
CA ALA A 211 -4.17 5.84 8.62
C ALA A 211 -3.09 6.75 8.05
N ASN A 212 -2.93 7.93 8.63
CA ASN A 212 -1.84 8.83 8.29
C ASN A 212 -0.62 8.50 9.16
N ILE A 213 0.34 7.78 8.60
CA ILE A 213 1.58 7.34 9.26
C ILE A 213 2.74 8.18 8.71
N LYS A 214 3.47 8.86 9.57
CA LYS A 214 4.58 9.74 9.17
C LYS A 214 5.85 9.37 9.89
N GLU A 215 6.89 9.13 9.11
CA GLU A 215 8.26 8.96 9.58
C GLU A 215 9.01 10.29 9.58
N ASP A 216 9.66 10.61 10.70
CA ASP A 216 10.64 11.70 10.76
C ASP A 216 11.99 11.24 10.19
N LYS A 217 12.10 11.33 8.87
CA LYS A 217 13.35 11.00 8.14
C LYS A 217 14.51 11.94 8.51
N GLN A 218 14.24 13.16 8.98
CA GLN A 218 15.31 14.08 9.39
C GLN A 218 15.93 13.61 10.72
N ALA A 219 15.10 13.22 11.69
CA ALA A 219 15.57 12.61 12.93
C ALA A 219 16.34 11.31 12.68
N LEU A 220 15.88 10.46 11.74
CA LEU A 220 16.62 9.26 11.32
C LEU A 220 18.01 9.62 10.78
N ALA A 221 18.09 10.59 9.86
CA ALA A 221 19.36 11.01 9.27
C ALA A 221 20.33 11.61 10.31
N MET A 222 19.83 12.25 11.37
CA MET A 222 20.66 12.69 12.51
C MET A 222 21.13 11.51 13.36
N GLN A 223 20.24 10.56 13.66
CA GLN A 223 20.56 9.35 14.41
C GLN A 223 21.64 8.51 13.71
N GLN A 224 21.54 8.34 12.39
CA GLN A 224 22.51 7.58 11.58
C GLN A 224 23.89 8.25 11.46
N LYS A 225 24.02 9.51 11.90
CA LYS A 225 25.33 10.20 12.01
C LYS A 225 25.96 10.05 13.40
N SER A 226 25.22 9.53 14.38
CA SER A 226 25.72 9.35 15.75
C SER A 226 26.81 8.29 15.83
N GLY A 227 27.73 8.41 16.80
CA GLY A 227 28.73 7.38 17.07
C GLY A 227 28.08 6.05 17.45
N ALA A 228 27.03 6.09 18.28
CA ALA A 228 26.32 4.90 18.74
C ALA A 228 25.70 4.09 17.58
N PHE A 229 25.13 4.75 16.57
CA PHE A 229 24.66 4.08 15.36
C PHE A 229 25.83 3.42 14.63
N ARG A 230 26.92 4.17 14.39
CA ARG A 230 28.09 3.66 13.66
C ARG A 230 28.69 2.44 14.32
N ASP A 231 28.81 2.44 15.65
CA ASP A 231 29.33 1.28 16.39
C ASP A 231 28.43 0.05 16.24
N ARG A 232 27.10 0.22 16.27
CA ARG A 232 26.15 -0.87 16.05
C ARG A 232 26.15 -1.35 14.59
N ALA A 233 26.24 -0.43 13.63
CA ALA A 233 26.31 -0.73 12.22
C ALA A 233 27.61 -1.48 11.86
N ALA A 234 28.76 -1.09 12.44
CA ALA A 234 30.03 -1.79 12.27
C ALA A 234 29.93 -3.24 12.75
N ARG A 235 29.41 -3.47 13.97
CA ARG A 235 29.18 -4.83 14.50
C ARG A 235 28.26 -5.65 13.58
N LEU A 236 27.19 -5.03 13.08
CA LEU A 236 26.29 -5.71 12.14
C LEU A 236 27.00 -6.14 10.85
N LEU A 237 27.89 -5.31 10.30
CA LEU A 237 28.68 -5.60 9.10
C LEU A 237 29.77 -6.65 9.34
N GLU A 238 30.39 -6.65 10.52
CA GLU A 238 31.36 -7.66 10.94
C GLU A 238 30.70 -9.02 11.12
N ASP A 239 29.59 -9.07 11.86
CA ASP A 239 28.91 -10.32 12.21
C ASP A 239 28.13 -10.92 11.03
N PHE A 240 27.44 -10.08 10.24
CA PHE A 240 26.48 -10.53 9.23
C PHE A 240 26.74 -9.99 7.82
N GLY A 241 27.63 -9.02 7.64
CA GLY A 241 27.84 -8.38 6.35
C GLY A 241 28.26 -9.37 5.26
N ASN A 242 27.80 -9.17 4.02
CA ASN A 242 28.42 -9.83 2.86
C ASN A 242 29.57 -8.96 2.32
N SER A 243 30.32 -9.47 1.33
CA SER A 243 31.45 -8.72 0.74
C SER A 243 31.00 -7.36 0.18
N LEU A 244 29.82 -7.29 -0.44
CA LEU A 244 29.28 -6.05 -1.00
C LEU A 244 28.91 -5.04 0.10
N GLY A 245 28.23 -5.46 1.16
CA GLY A 245 27.85 -4.60 2.29
C GLY A 245 29.08 -4.04 3.00
N ARG A 246 30.07 -4.90 3.28
CA ARG A 246 31.35 -4.46 3.86
C ARG A 246 32.09 -3.48 2.97
N ALA A 247 32.12 -3.71 1.66
CA ALA A 247 32.77 -2.79 0.71
C ALA A 247 32.02 -1.45 0.59
N LYS A 248 30.68 -1.47 0.51
CA LYS A 248 29.85 -0.26 0.44
C LYS A 248 29.93 0.62 1.68
N HIS A 249 30.24 0.01 2.83
CA HIS A 249 30.26 0.66 4.14
C HIS A 249 31.64 0.55 4.80
N ALA A 250 32.72 0.54 3.99
CA ALA A 250 34.09 0.45 4.48
C ALA A 250 34.46 1.61 5.43
N ASP A 251 33.90 2.81 5.20
CA ASP A 251 34.11 3.99 6.05
C ASP A 251 33.60 3.81 7.49
N ILE A 252 32.61 2.94 7.70
CA ILE A 252 32.09 2.57 9.02
C ILE A 252 33.03 1.57 9.71
N LEU A 253 33.71 0.70 8.95
CA LEU A 253 34.64 -0.30 9.46
C LEU A 253 36.07 0.23 9.70
N GLU A 254 36.51 1.22 8.91
CA GLU A 254 37.87 1.79 8.99
C GLU A 254 38.09 2.74 10.18
N ARG A 255 37.02 3.15 10.86
CA ARG A 255 37.15 4.00 12.05
C ARG A 255 37.48 3.14 13.26
N PRO A 256 38.45 3.56 14.09
CA PRO A 256 38.60 2.98 15.42
C PRO A 256 37.31 3.25 16.19
N THR A 257 36.47 2.23 16.32
CA THR A 257 35.30 2.33 17.20
C THR A 257 35.82 2.42 18.64
N GLU A 258 35.22 3.27 19.48
CA GLU A 258 35.58 3.35 20.89
C GLU A 258 35.37 2.00 21.61
N ALA A 259 34.55 1.12 21.02
CA ALA A 259 34.37 -0.27 21.42
C ALA A 259 35.63 -1.14 21.28
N CYS A 260 36.53 -0.86 20.32
CA CYS A 260 37.79 -1.60 20.19
C CYS A 260 38.75 -1.35 21.38
N ALA A 261 38.65 -0.22 22.08
CA ALA A 261 39.51 0.09 23.22
C ALA A 261 39.05 -0.59 24.53
N GLN A 262 37.81 -1.11 24.60
CA GLN A 262 37.26 -1.78 25.80
C GLN A 262 37.06 -3.29 25.64
N GLN A 263 37.26 -3.85 24.44
CA GLN A 263 37.10 -5.29 24.18
C GLN A 263 38.39 -6.12 24.17
N GLU A 264 39.57 -5.51 24.30
CA GLU A 264 40.83 -6.27 24.45
C GLU A 264 40.90 -7.13 25.73
N SER A 265 39.94 -6.99 26.65
CA SER A 265 39.83 -7.85 27.86
C SER A 265 38.89 -9.05 27.70
N GLN A 266 38.22 -9.24 26.55
CA GLN A 266 37.35 -10.40 26.31
C GLN A 266 37.68 -11.14 24.99
N ALA A 267 38.94 -11.05 24.55
CA ALA A 267 39.51 -11.90 23.52
C ALA A 267 39.67 -13.36 24.01
N THR A 268 38.55 -14.08 24.21
CA THR A 268 38.37 -15.55 24.07
C THR A 268 36.99 -15.97 24.63
N LYS A 269 35.92 -15.49 23.99
CA LYS A 269 34.77 -16.37 23.75
C LYS A 269 34.48 -16.30 22.27
N ILE A 270 35.23 -17.11 21.52
CA ILE A 270 34.71 -17.69 20.30
C ILE A 270 33.42 -18.37 20.74
N TYR A 271 32.29 -17.67 20.56
CA TYR A 271 31.00 -18.33 20.63
C TYR A 271 31.12 -19.45 19.61
N GLU A 272 31.19 -20.69 20.10
CA GLU A 272 30.85 -21.85 19.30
C GLU A 272 29.56 -21.44 18.57
N ARG A 273 29.68 -21.21 17.26
CA ARG A 273 28.56 -20.87 16.38
C ARG A 273 27.65 -22.08 16.42
N GLN A 274 26.81 -22.15 17.45
CA GLN A 274 25.72 -23.09 17.46
C GLN A 274 24.94 -22.84 16.17
N PRO A 275 24.59 -23.88 15.41
CA PRO A 275 23.72 -23.72 14.26
C PRO A 275 22.40 -23.16 14.79
N HIS A 276 22.27 -21.84 14.74
CA HIS A 276 21.05 -21.18 15.15
C HIS A 276 19.96 -21.64 14.18
N VAL A 277 18.92 -22.24 14.73
CA VAL A 277 17.71 -22.61 13.99
C VAL A 277 17.04 -21.30 13.57
N GLY A 278 17.40 -20.81 12.37
CA GLY A 278 16.91 -19.54 11.81
C GLY A 278 17.90 -18.96 10.80
N GLY A 279 17.38 -18.56 9.62
CA GLY A 279 18.20 -17.89 8.60
C GLY A 279 18.76 -16.55 9.06
N ILE A 280 19.66 -15.95 8.27
CA ILE A 280 20.37 -14.69 8.59
C ILE A 280 19.45 -13.57 9.10
N ARG A 281 18.24 -13.46 8.55
CA ARG A 281 17.21 -12.50 8.98
C ARG A 281 16.90 -12.61 10.48
N ALA A 282 16.66 -13.83 10.98
CA ALA A 282 16.30 -14.06 12.38
C ALA A 282 17.48 -13.79 13.34
N GLN A 283 18.71 -13.86 12.83
CA GLN A 283 19.90 -13.49 13.60
C GLN A 283 20.01 -11.96 13.66
N ILE A 284 19.95 -11.26 12.51
CA ILE A 284 19.96 -9.80 12.44
C ILE A 284 18.86 -9.19 13.31
N GLU A 285 17.66 -9.77 13.30
CA GLU A 285 16.52 -9.34 14.12
C GLU A 285 16.86 -9.15 15.60
N ARG A 286 17.75 -9.98 16.16
CA ARG A 286 18.15 -9.91 17.59
C ARG A 286 19.12 -8.75 17.89
N HIS A 287 19.76 -8.20 16.88
CA HIS A 287 20.76 -7.14 16.99
C HIS A 287 20.25 -5.78 16.50
N VAL A 288 19.06 -5.73 15.90
CA VAL A 288 18.47 -4.52 15.35
C VAL A 288 17.87 -3.66 16.45
N GLN A 289 18.33 -2.40 16.51
CA GLN A 289 17.67 -1.35 17.26
C GLN A 289 16.79 -0.53 16.30
N PRO A 290 15.45 -0.53 16.42
CA PRO A 290 14.56 0.08 15.42
C PRO A 290 14.87 1.55 15.09
N SER A 291 15.23 2.35 16.10
CA SER A 291 15.52 3.78 15.92
C SER A 291 16.69 4.09 14.99
N ASP A 292 17.57 3.11 14.72
CA ASP A 292 18.70 3.26 13.82
C ASP A 292 18.32 3.13 12.34
N TRP A 293 17.18 2.49 12.08
CA TRP A 293 16.76 2.08 10.74
C TRP A 293 15.46 2.74 10.30
N VAL A 294 14.59 3.08 11.27
CA VAL A 294 13.33 3.78 11.05
C VAL A 294 13.27 4.97 11.98
N GLY A 295 12.99 6.14 11.41
CA GLY A 295 12.82 7.38 12.16
C GLY A 295 11.62 7.31 13.10
N PRO A 296 11.52 8.24 14.07
CA PRO A 296 10.34 8.38 14.90
C PRO A 296 9.06 8.42 14.05
N ILE A 297 8.11 7.54 14.36
CA ILE A 297 6.82 7.47 13.67
C ILE A 297 5.76 8.24 14.46
N THR A 298 4.89 8.93 13.75
CA THR A 298 3.58 9.38 14.25
C THR A 298 2.48 8.71 13.44
N ALA A 299 1.36 8.36 14.07
CA ALA A 299 0.22 7.78 13.36
C ALA A 299 -1.12 8.31 13.89
N GLU A 300 -2.01 8.61 12.96
CA GLU A 300 -3.35 9.14 13.22
C GLU A 300 -4.39 8.36 12.41
N LEU A 301 -5.54 8.05 13.03
CA LEU A 301 -6.69 7.41 12.40
C LEU A 301 -7.84 8.39 12.18
N GLU A 302 -8.49 8.31 11.03
CA GLU A 302 -9.70 9.08 10.69
C GLU A 302 -10.75 8.21 10.00
N TYR A 303 -12.02 8.48 10.28
CA TYR A 303 -13.16 7.81 9.65
C TYR A 303 -13.91 8.84 8.82
N TRP A 304 -14.20 8.53 7.57
CA TRP A 304 -14.83 9.44 6.63
C TRP A 304 -16.04 8.78 5.96
N GLN A 305 -17.12 9.54 5.85
CA GLN A 305 -18.37 9.11 5.23
C GLN A 305 -18.92 10.22 4.35
N LEU A 306 -19.91 9.92 3.52
CA LEU A 306 -20.72 10.97 2.89
C LEU A 306 -21.77 11.51 3.87
N ALA A 307 -21.89 12.82 3.92
CA ALA A 307 -23.02 13.53 4.51
C ALA A 307 -23.73 14.31 3.41
N GLY A 308 -24.80 13.73 2.84
CA GLY A 308 -25.35 14.19 1.57
C GLY A 308 -24.39 13.87 0.43
N PHE A 309 -23.85 14.91 -0.21
CA PHE A 309 -22.92 14.77 -1.35
C PHE A 309 -21.47 15.11 -1.01
N GLU A 310 -21.19 15.49 0.24
CA GLU A 310 -19.86 15.92 0.66
C GLU A 310 -19.22 14.92 1.62
N PRO A 311 -17.92 14.60 1.44
CA PRO A 311 -17.17 13.83 2.42
C PRO A 311 -17.04 14.59 3.74
N GLN A 312 -17.38 13.92 4.83
CA GLN A 312 -17.29 14.44 6.19
C GLN A 312 -16.59 13.44 7.10
N ARG A 313 -15.68 13.95 7.95
CA ARG A 313 -15.06 13.15 8.99
C ARG A 313 -16.09 12.78 10.06
N ARG A 314 -16.23 11.49 10.35
CA ARG A 314 -16.98 10.95 11.48
C ARG A 314 -16.11 11.09 12.73
N GLY A 315 -16.55 11.92 13.68
CA GLY A 315 -15.81 12.15 14.93
C GLY A 315 -14.51 12.94 14.73
N GLN A 316 -13.63 12.84 15.73
CA GLN A 316 -12.33 13.50 15.72
C GLN A 316 -11.23 12.59 15.19
N ARG A 317 -10.14 13.21 14.75
CA ARG A 317 -8.90 12.49 14.46
C ARG A 317 -8.35 11.90 15.76
N VAL A 318 -7.93 10.64 15.71
CA VAL A 318 -7.36 9.94 16.87
C VAL A 318 -5.87 9.75 16.65
N ARG A 319 -5.04 10.30 17.54
CA ARG A 319 -3.60 10.02 17.53
C ARG A 319 -3.36 8.71 18.26
N VAL A 320 -2.81 7.74 17.55
CA VAL A 320 -2.61 6.39 18.07
C VAL A 320 -1.13 6.07 18.33
N PHE A 321 -0.20 6.83 17.72
CA PHE A 321 1.24 6.62 17.90
C PHE A 321 2.01 7.94 17.75
N PRO A 322 3.13 8.15 18.48
CA PRO A 322 3.66 7.30 19.55
C PRO A 322 2.95 7.52 20.89
N GLY A 323 3.11 6.58 21.82
CA GLY A 323 2.64 6.72 23.20
C GLY A 323 1.19 6.27 23.43
N HIS A 324 0.50 6.96 24.34
CA HIS A 324 -0.89 6.66 24.66
C HIS A 324 -1.82 7.15 23.55
N VAL A 325 -2.92 6.42 23.34
CA VAL A 325 -3.95 6.84 22.39
C VAL A 325 -4.64 8.10 22.92
N ILE A 326 -4.74 9.12 22.07
CA ILE A 326 -5.42 10.39 22.36
C ILE A 326 -6.68 10.48 21.48
N GLY A 327 -7.84 10.44 22.13
CA GLY A 327 -9.16 10.40 21.48
C GLY A 327 -9.76 9.00 21.46
N GLU A 328 -10.96 8.88 20.89
CA GLU A 328 -11.71 7.64 20.78
C GLU A 328 -12.08 7.38 19.31
N LEU A 329 -11.91 6.13 18.86
CA LEU A 329 -12.32 5.77 17.51
C LEU A 329 -13.85 5.78 17.42
N PRO A 330 -14.43 6.36 16.35
CA PRO A 330 -15.86 6.25 16.11
C PRO A 330 -16.29 4.78 15.98
N PRO A 331 -17.54 4.46 16.36
CA PRO A 331 -18.08 3.13 16.12
C PRO A 331 -18.14 2.81 14.62
N LEU A 332 -17.90 1.55 14.32
CA LEU A 332 -18.18 0.92 13.03
C LEU A 332 -19.55 0.26 13.13
N TYR A 333 -20.51 0.73 12.35
CA TYR A 333 -21.86 0.21 12.34
C TYR A 333 -22.00 -0.91 11.30
N ILE A 334 -22.90 -1.85 11.56
CA ILE A 334 -23.31 -2.84 10.56
C ILE A 334 -23.91 -2.16 9.33
N GLY A 335 -24.58 -1.01 9.52
CA GLY A 335 -25.02 -0.17 8.42
C GLY A 335 -23.89 0.31 7.49
N ASP A 336 -22.64 0.42 7.98
CA ASP A 336 -21.47 0.77 7.16
C ASP A 336 -20.96 -0.43 6.35
N VAL A 337 -21.13 -1.65 6.87
CA VAL A 337 -20.62 -2.89 6.25
C VAL A 337 -21.60 -3.49 5.26
N ILE A 338 -22.91 -3.49 5.59
CA ILE A 338 -23.96 -4.00 4.71
C ILE A 338 -24.55 -2.84 3.91
N HIS A 339 -24.33 -2.89 2.60
CA HIS A 339 -24.79 -1.88 1.64
C HIS A 339 -26.32 -1.72 1.69
N PRO A 340 -26.88 -0.50 1.54
CA PRO A 340 -28.32 -0.26 1.59
C PRO A 340 -29.14 -1.20 0.71
N ASP A 341 -28.66 -1.46 -0.49
CA ASP A 341 -29.33 -2.35 -1.46
C ASP A 341 -29.40 -3.81 -1.00
N CYS A 342 -28.52 -4.25 -0.10
CA CYS A 342 -28.51 -5.62 0.41
C CYS A 342 -29.37 -5.81 1.66
N ARG A 343 -29.80 -4.73 2.33
CA ARG A 343 -30.42 -4.80 3.67
C ARG A 343 -31.72 -5.58 3.68
N GLY A 344 -32.50 -5.50 2.61
CA GLY A 344 -33.76 -6.24 2.46
C GLY A 344 -33.55 -7.75 2.30
N SER A 345 -32.34 -8.20 1.97
CA SER A 345 -31.98 -9.60 1.80
C SER A 345 -31.63 -10.30 3.12
N PHE A 346 -31.49 -9.56 4.22
CA PHE A 346 -31.15 -10.11 5.54
C PHE A 346 -32.35 -9.97 6.50
N SER A 347 -32.90 -11.10 6.92
CA SER A 347 -34.19 -11.17 7.63
C SER A 347 -34.25 -10.39 8.96
N ASN A 348 -33.12 -10.28 9.67
CA ASN A 348 -33.01 -9.61 10.98
C ASN A 348 -31.99 -8.46 10.95
N PHE A 349 -31.90 -7.76 9.81
CA PHE A 349 -30.95 -6.68 9.66
C PHE A 349 -31.24 -5.53 10.63
N ASP A 350 -30.23 -5.19 11.43
CA ASP A 350 -30.20 -3.99 12.27
C ASP A 350 -28.93 -3.18 11.98
N ALA A 351 -29.11 -2.00 11.36
CA ALA A 351 -28.04 -1.07 11.03
C ALA A 351 -27.36 -0.44 12.25
N SER A 352 -28.03 -0.44 13.41
CA SER A 352 -27.57 0.24 14.62
C SER A 352 -26.56 -0.57 15.43
N ARG A 353 -26.50 -1.89 15.21
CA ARG A 353 -25.44 -2.76 15.74
C ARG A 353 -24.08 -2.20 15.36
N LYS A 354 -23.18 -2.15 16.34
CA LYS A 354 -21.90 -1.47 16.19
C LYS A 354 -20.81 -2.14 17.01
N LEU A 355 -19.59 -2.05 16.48
CA LEU A 355 -18.35 -2.36 17.16
C LEU A 355 -17.60 -1.05 17.42
N ILE A 356 -16.96 -0.91 18.58
CA ILE A 356 -15.98 0.16 18.82
C ILE A 356 -14.60 -0.49 18.69
N PRO A 357 -13.87 -0.27 17.58
CA PRO A 357 -12.56 -0.87 17.39
C PRO A 357 -11.57 -0.43 18.47
N ASP A 358 -10.79 -1.36 19.03
CA ASP A 358 -9.73 -1.01 19.98
C ASP A 358 -8.49 -0.49 19.22
N PRO A 359 -8.13 0.81 19.33
CA PRO A 359 -6.97 1.38 18.66
C PRO A 359 -5.65 0.70 19.08
N LYS A 360 -5.59 0.03 20.24
CA LYS A 360 -4.39 -0.72 20.67
C LYS A 360 -4.05 -1.86 19.72
N HIS A 361 -5.02 -2.44 19.03
CA HIS A 361 -4.74 -3.44 18.01
C HIS A 361 -3.93 -2.84 16.86
N PHE A 362 -4.31 -1.65 16.37
CA PHE A 362 -3.53 -0.94 15.35
C PHE A 362 -2.13 -0.60 15.86
N VAL A 363 -2.01 -0.06 17.08
CA VAL A 363 -0.70 0.25 17.70
C VAL A 363 0.21 -0.98 17.76
N LYS A 364 -0.33 -2.15 18.14
CA LYS A 364 0.42 -3.40 18.18
C LYS A 364 0.91 -3.79 16.78
N ARG A 365 0.06 -3.69 15.75
CA ARG A 365 0.44 -4.02 14.36
C ARG A 365 1.46 -3.03 13.80
N LEU A 366 1.28 -1.73 14.05
CA LEU A 366 2.21 -0.70 13.63
C LEU A 366 3.59 -0.88 14.28
N THR A 367 3.64 -1.15 15.59
CA THR A 367 4.90 -1.40 16.30
C THR A 367 5.64 -2.60 15.72
N ARG A 368 4.92 -3.69 15.43
CA ARG A 368 5.49 -4.86 14.74
C ARG A 368 5.99 -4.50 13.34
N GLY A 369 5.21 -3.78 12.55
CA GLY A 369 5.59 -3.34 11.21
C GLY A 369 6.82 -2.42 11.20
N ILE A 370 6.96 -1.53 12.19
CA ILE A 370 8.18 -0.71 12.35
C ILE A 370 9.40 -1.59 12.62
N HIS A 371 9.25 -2.59 13.48
CA HIS A 371 10.33 -3.54 13.78
C HIS A 371 10.72 -4.36 12.54
N GLU A 372 9.75 -4.95 11.84
CA GLU A 372 9.99 -5.71 10.61
C GLU A 372 10.66 -4.85 9.52
N LEU A 373 10.20 -3.61 9.33
CA LEU A 373 10.84 -2.65 8.42
C LEU A 373 12.28 -2.33 8.85
N SER A 374 12.54 -2.21 10.16
CA SER A 374 13.89 -1.97 10.67
C SER A 374 14.84 -3.14 10.36
N VAL A 375 14.34 -4.37 10.48
CA VAL A 375 15.10 -5.59 10.13
C VAL A 375 15.35 -5.66 8.64
N ASP A 376 14.37 -5.30 7.80
CA ASP A 376 14.55 -5.25 6.34
C ASP A 376 15.64 -4.24 5.95
N CYS A 377 15.60 -3.03 6.53
CA CYS A 377 16.61 -2.01 6.30
C CYS A 377 18.01 -2.47 6.75
N ALA A 378 18.11 -3.09 7.94
CA ALA A 378 19.38 -3.60 8.46
C ALA A 378 19.95 -4.74 7.61
N LEU A 379 19.10 -5.66 7.17
CA LEU A 379 19.49 -6.75 6.28
C LEU A 379 19.97 -6.23 4.93
N ASN A 380 19.27 -5.26 4.33
CA ASN A 380 19.67 -4.65 3.06
C ASN A 380 20.98 -3.85 3.19
N PHE A 381 21.22 -3.25 4.34
CA PHE A 381 22.48 -2.57 4.65
C PHE A 381 23.66 -3.54 4.79
N ALA A 382 23.48 -4.63 5.56
CA ALA A 382 24.56 -5.59 5.82
C ALA A 382 24.80 -6.53 4.62
N CYS A 383 23.73 -6.98 3.98
CA CYS A 383 23.74 -7.97 2.90
C CYS A 383 23.04 -7.43 1.65
N PRO A 384 23.49 -6.30 1.07
CA PRO A 384 22.93 -5.83 -0.18
C PRO A 384 23.15 -6.88 -1.27
N ARG A 385 22.18 -7.02 -2.16
CA ARG A 385 22.32 -7.91 -3.32
C ARG A 385 23.21 -7.24 -4.37
N ASN A 386 24.06 -8.05 -5.00
CA ASN A 386 24.75 -7.64 -6.23
C ASN A 386 23.67 -7.53 -7.33
N SER A 387 23.58 -6.38 -7.99
CA SER A 387 22.69 -6.21 -9.15
C SER A 387 23.05 -7.14 -10.32
N ASP A 388 24.27 -7.67 -10.31
CA ASP A 388 24.93 -8.31 -11.45
C ASP A 388 25.11 -9.83 -11.27
N GLU A 389 24.87 -10.40 -10.08
CA GLU A 389 25.06 -11.84 -9.81
C GLU A 389 23.80 -12.70 -10.07
N ASP A 390 22.64 -12.10 -10.33
CA ASP A 390 21.44 -12.82 -10.80
C ASP A 390 21.53 -13.20 -12.31
N ASP A 391 22.70 -13.05 -12.94
CA ASP A 391 22.93 -13.30 -14.38
C ASP A 391 23.59 -14.65 -14.72
N GLU A 392 24.08 -15.44 -13.75
CA GLU A 392 24.91 -16.62 -14.07
C GLU A 392 24.38 -18.00 -13.65
N ASP A 393 23.29 -18.12 -12.89
CA ASP A 393 22.75 -19.43 -12.50
C ASP A 393 21.54 -19.85 -13.33
N TYR A 394 21.71 -20.02 -14.64
CA TYR A 394 21.01 -21.03 -15.46
C TYR A 394 21.76 -21.20 -16.78
N ARG A 395 22.86 -21.97 -16.75
CA ARG A 395 23.37 -22.66 -17.93
C ARG A 395 23.11 -24.16 -17.80
N GLU A 396 22.28 -24.61 -18.75
CA GLU A 396 21.90 -25.97 -19.18
C GLU A 396 20.87 -26.75 -18.35
#